data_AF-A0A816VW22-F1
#
_entry.id   AF-A0A816VW22-F1
#
_cell.length_a   1.000
_cell.length_b   1.000
_cell.length_c   1.000
_cell.angle_alpha   90.00
_cell.angle_beta   90.00
_cell.angle_gamma   90.00
#
_symmetry.space_group_name_H-M   'P 1'
#
loop_
_entity.id
_entity.type
_entity.pdbx_description
1 polymer ?
#
loop_
_entity_poly.entity_id
_entity_poly.type
_entity_poly.pdbx_seq_one_letter_code
_entity_poly.pdbx_strand_id
1 'polypeptide(L)'
;METARENTQYLAGVPFPAKLHVEANLAHAIGNASQIIVATPSNALAEVLRTIAPFMHAGQGVVCAAKGLQPLTALMPHEVMHKELAPNCPIALLSGPTFARELAMGLPTAVSIASSDAVFAEKIARIFHGDGFRAYPSDDLIGVAIGGAAKNVMAIG
;
A
#
# COMPACT_ATOMS: atom_id res chain seq x y z
N MET A 1 13.82 15.96 -2.55
CA MET A 1 13.74 14.58 -2.01
C MET A 1 15.00 13.77 -2.30
N GLU A 2 15.43 13.64 -3.56
CA GLU A 2 16.58 12.81 -3.91
C GLU A 2 17.91 13.30 -3.32
N THR A 3 18.31 14.56 -3.58
CA THR A 3 19.56 15.15 -3.05
C THR A 3 19.56 15.23 -1.53
N ALA A 4 18.43 15.61 -0.93
CA ALA A 4 18.27 15.72 0.52
C ALA A 4 18.20 14.35 1.21
N ARG A 5 18.00 13.25 0.45
CA ARG A 5 17.77 11.89 0.98
C ARG A 5 16.67 11.86 2.05
N GLU A 6 15.63 12.66 1.86
CA GLU A 6 14.55 12.86 2.83
C GLU A 6 13.29 13.39 2.14
N ASN A 7 12.11 13.05 2.68
CA ASN A 7 10.84 13.69 2.33
C ASN A 7 10.51 14.82 3.32
N THR A 8 11.10 15.99 3.10
CA THR A 8 10.94 17.16 4.00
C THR A 8 9.51 17.70 4.07
N GLN A 9 8.67 17.40 3.07
CA GLN A 9 7.28 17.87 3.04
C GLN A 9 6.34 16.99 3.88
N TYR A 10 6.48 15.67 3.78
CA TYR A 10 5.52 14.73 4.37
C TYR A 10 6.07 13.96 5.58
N LEU A 11 7.39 13.89 5.75
CA LEU A 11 8.03 13.18 6.86
C LEU A 11 9.38 13.81 7.23
N ALA A 12 9.35 15.07 7.63
CA ALA A 12 10.55 15.81 8.02
C ALA A 12 11.26 15.18 9.23
N GLY A 13 12.59 15.18 9.19
CA GLY A 13 13.52 14.64 10.17
C GLY A 13 13.79 13.14 10.04
N VAL A 14 13.34 12.50 8.96
CA VAL A 14 13.55 11.06 8.72
C VAL A 14 14.36 10.85 7.44
N PRO A 15 15.66 10.49 7.54
CA PRO A 15 16.47 10.20 6.37
C PRO A 15 16.03 8.89 5.70
N PHE A 16 16.14 8.84 4.38
CA PHE A 16 15.87 7.65 3.60
C PHE A 16 16.93 6.57 3.84
N PRO A 17 16.53 5.30 4.04
CA PRO A 17 17.46 4.18 4.09
C PRO A 17 18.33 4.13 2.84
N ALA A 18 19.59 3.67 2.95
CA ALA A 18 20.54 3.67 1.84
C ALA A 18 20.02 2.96 0.55
N LYS A 19 19.16 1.94 0.71
CA LYS A 19 18.56 1.17 -0.39
C LYS A 19 17.32 1.80 -1.02
N LEU A 20 16.79 2.88 -0.45
CA LEU A 20 15.62 3.58 -0.99
C LEU A 20 16.08 4.52 -2.10
N HIS A 21 15.49 4.43 -3.28
CA HIS A 21 15.76 5.32 -4.41
C HIS A 21 14.50 6.11 -4.78
N VAL A 22 14.66 7.37 -5.13
CA VAL A 22 13.57 8.20 -5.64
C VAL A 22 13.56 8.04 -7.15
N GLU A 23 12.42 7.70 -7.72
CA GLU A 23 12.24 7.55 -9.16
C GLU A 23 11.05 8.40 -9.61
N ALA A 24 11.28 9.25 -10.61
CA ALA A 24 10.25 10.13 -11.16
C ALA A 24 9.60 9.54 -12.42
N ASN A 25 10.28 8.63 -13.12
CA ASN A 25 9.76 7.93 -14.28
C ASN A 25 8.96 6.70 -13.84
N LEU A 26 7.63 6.81 -13.90
CA LEU A 26 6.74 5.76 -13.45
C LEU A 26 6.87 4.47 -14.27
N ALA A 27 7.12 4.56 -15.59
CA ALA A 27 7.32 3.38 -16.42
C ALA A 27 8.59 2.61 -16.00
N HIS A 28 9.66 3.33 -15.68
CA HIS A 28 10.90 2.74 -15.16
C HIS A 28 10.71 2.15 -13.75
N ALA A 29 10.03 2.86 -12.85
CA ALA A 29 9.74 2.39 -11.50
C ALA A 29 8.93 1.09 -11.50
N ILE A 30 7.83 1.09 -12.26
CA ILE A 30 6.91 -0.05 -12.32
C ILE A 30 7.52 -1.20 -13.11
N GLY A 31 8.18 -0.94 -14.24
CA GLY A 31 8.80 -1.97 -15.07
C GLY A 31 9.90 -2.76 -14.36
N ASN A 32 10.60 -2.16 -13.39
CA ASN A 32 11.67 -2.81 -12.62
C ASN A 32 11.23 -3.34 -11.24
N ALA A 33 10.01 -3.03 -10.80
CA ALA A 33 9.53 -3.48 -9.49
C ALA A 33 9.16 -4.97 -9.52
N SER A 34 9.47 -5.72 -8.47
CA SER A 34 8.92 -7.07 -8.32
C SER A 34 7.48 -7.06 -7.81
N GLN A 35 7.13 -6.10 -6.97
CA GLN A 35 5.81 -5.91 -6.34
C GLN A 35 5.58 -4.41 -6.16
N ILE A 36 4.32 -3.97 -6.21
CA ILE A 36 3.97 -2.55 -6.22
C ILE A 36 3.14 -2.22 -4.98
N ILE A 37 3.50 -1.16 -4.27
CA ILE A 37 2.71 -0.63 -3.16
C ILE A 37 2.14 0.73 -3.56
N VAL A 38 0.82 0.87 -3.48
CA VAL A 38 0.12 2.14 -3.69
C VAL A 38 -0.33 2.68 -2.35
N ALA A 39 0.35 3.74 -1.91
CA ALA A 39 0.11 4.42 -0.63
C ALA A 39 -0.40 5.86 -0.84
N THR A 40 -1.25 6.06 -1.84
CA THR A 40 -1.88 7.36 -2.14
C THR A 40 -3.20 7.53 -1.38
N PRO A 41 -3.71 8.77 -1.24
CA PRO A 41 -5.05 9.00 -0.72
C PRO A 41 -6.12 8.23 -1.51
N SER A 42 -7.22 7.81 -0.85
CA SER A 42 -8.24 6.94 -1.47
C SER A 42 -8.91 7.55 -2.71
N ASN A 43 -9.02 8.88 -2.77
CA ASN A 43 -9.58 9.59 -3.92
C ASN A 43 -8.70 9.51 -5.19
N ALA A 44 -7.38 9.31 -5.03
CA ALA A 44 -6.42 9.22 -6.12
C ALA A 44 -6.14 7.77 -6.57
N LEU A 45 -6.60 6.77 -5.82
CA LEU A 45 -6.28 5.35 -6.07
C LEU A 45 -6.60 4.93 -7.51
N ALA A 46 -7.81 5.22 -8.00
CA ALA A 46 -8.24 4.79 -9.32
C ALA A 46 -7.38 5.39 -10.45
N GLU A 47 -7.04 6.67 -10.36
CA GLU A 47 -6.20 7.35 -11.34
C GLU A 47 -4.78 6.77 -11.36
N VAL A 48 -4.20 6.54 -10.18
CA VAL A 48 -2.87 5.94 -10.04
C VAL A 48 -2.83 4.55 -10.66
N LEU A 49 -3.82 3.70 -10.35
CA LEU A 49 -3.91 2.34 -10.90
C LEU A 49 -4.00 2.35 -12.43
N ARG A 50 -4.84 3.21 -13.01
CA ARG A 50 -4.92 3.37 -14.47
C ARG A 50 -3.60 3.82 -15.10
N THR A 51 -2.86 4.66 -14.39
CA THR A 51 -1.60 5.22 -14.89
C THR A 51 -0.48 4.18 -14.86
N ILE A 52 -0.43 3.31 -13.84
CA ILE A 52 0.61 2.29 -13.72
C ILE A 52 0.32 1.02 -14.51
N ALA A 53 -0.97 0.68 -14.74
CA ALA A 53 -1.37 -0.58 -15.35
C ALA A 53 -0.68 -0.89 -16.70
N PRO A 54 -0.48 0.08 -17.62
CA PRO A 54 0.22 -0.16 -18.88
C PRO A 54 1.69 -0.55 -18.75
N PHE A 55 2.33 -0.26 -17.61
CA PHE A 55 3.75 -0.56 -17.36
C PHE A 55 3.95 -1.84 -16.57
N MET A 56 2.85 -2.48 -16.12
CA MET A 56 2.91 -3.70 -15.35
C MET A 56 3.18 -4.93 -16.23
N HIS A 57 3.85 -5.92 -15.67
CA HIS A 57 4.15 -7.20 -16.29
C HIS A 57 3.69 -8.38 -15.44
N ALA A 58 3.63 -9.57 -16.05
CA ALA A 58 3.18 -10.78 -15.39
C ALA A 58 4.04 -11.14 -14.16
N GLY A 59 3.41 -11.57 -13.08
CA GLY A 59 4.07 -11.90 -11.81
C GLY A 59 4.18 -10.75 -10.81
N GLN A 60 3.85 -9.52 -11.22
CA GLN A 60 3.63 -8.40 -10.31
C GLN A 60 2.24 -8.46 -9.69
N GLY A 61 2.15 -8.02 -8.43
CA GLY A 61 0.90 -7.75 -7.75
C GLY A 61 0.92 -6.35 -7.12
N VAL A 62 -0.25 -5.91 -6.68
CA VAL A 62 -0.45 -4.57 -6.12
C VAL A 62 -0.93 -4.67 -4.68
N VAL A 63 -0.25 -3.98 -3.78
CA VAL A 63 -0.63 -3.81 -2.39
C VAL A 63 -1.16 -2.39 -2.20
N CYS A 64 -2.38 -2.24 -1.71
CA CYS A 64 -2.96 -0.94 -1.41
C CYS A 64 -2.88 -0.65 0.09
N ALA A 65 -2.26 0.48 0.45
CA ALA A 65 -2.20 0.99 1.82
C ALA A 65 -3.16 2.17 2.05
N ALA A 66 -3.93 2.55 1.02
CA ALA A 66 -4.96 3.57 1.13
C ALA A 66 -6.08 3.09 2.07
N LYS A 67 -6.60 4.01 2.87
CA LYS A 67 -7.67 3.74 3.84
C LYS A 67 -8.86 4.66 3.54
N GLY A 68 -10.07 4.17 3.75
CA GLY A 68 -11.29 4.89 3.41
C GLY A 68 -11.94 4.41 2.12
N LEU A 69 -13.09 5.01 1.82
CA LEU A 69 -13.86 4.76 0.61
C LEU A 69 -13.47 5.74 -0.50
N GLN A 70 -13.76 5.39 -1.74
CA GLN A 70 -13.73 6.34 -2.84
C GLN A 70 -14.88 7.36 -2.66
N PRO A 71 -14.61 8.68 -2.60
CA PRO A 71 -15.61 9.67 -2.17
C PRO A 71 -16.90 9.72 -3.00
N LEU A 72 -16.81 9.48 -4.31
CA LEU A 72 -17.93 9.64 -5.24
C LEU A 72 -18.74 8.36 -5.46
N THR A 73 -18.11 7.20 -5.30
CA THR A 73 -18.69 5.90 -5.66
C THR A 73 -18.95 5.03 -4.44
N ALA A 74 -18.44 5.43 -3.27
CA ALA A 74 -18.41 4.65 -2.04
C ALA A 74 -17.71 3.27 -2.19
N LEU A 75 -16.94 3.06 -3.26
CA LEU A 75 -16.22 1.81 -3.47
C LEU A 75 -15.10 1.66 -2.43
N MET A 76 -14.96 0.43 -1.97
CA MET A 76 -13.83 -0.03 -1.16
C MET A 76 -12.55 -0.09 -2.02
N PRO A 77 -11.36 0.02 -1.40
CA PRO A 77 -10.10 -0.03 -2.13
C PRO A 77 -9.93 -1.27 -3.02
N HIS A 78 -10.33 -2.45 -2.54
CA HIS A 78 -10.22 -3.69 -3.33
C HIS A 78 -11.17 -3.70 -4.54
N GLU A 79 -12.36 -3.11 -4.45
CA GLU A 79 -13.29 -2.98 -5.58
C GLU A 79 -12.72 -2.06 -6.66
N VAL A 80 -12.09 -0.94 -6.26
CA VAL A 80 -11.37 -0.06 -7.18
C VAL A 80 -10.22 -0.82 -7.84
N MET A 81 -9.45 -1.59 -7.08
CA MET A 81 -8.35 -2.39 -7.64
C MET A 81 -8.83 -3.42 -8.66
N HIS A 82 -9.90 -4.15 -8.38
CA HIS A 82 -10.48 -5.12 -9.31
C HIS A 82 -11.02 -4.46 -10.59
N LYS A 83 -11.49 -3.21 -10.51
CA LYS A 83 -11.98 -2.47 -11.67
C LYS A 83 -10.88 -1.97 -12.58
N GLU A 84 -9.78 -1.48 -12.01
CA GLU A 84 -8.73 -0.78 -12.76
C GLU A 84 -7.56 -1.69 -13.17
N LEU A 85 -7.40 -2.86 -12.53
CA LEU A 85 -6.32 -3.82 -12.82
C LEU A 85 -6.82 -5.01 -13.65
N ALA A 86 -5.88 -5.73 -14.27
CA ALA A 86 -6.19 -6.95 -14.98
C ALA A 86 -6.85 -8.00 -14.05
N PRO A 87 -7.82 -8.81 -14.53
CA PRO A 87 -8.58 -9.74 -13.68
C PRO A 87 -7.73 -10.71 -12.85
N ASN A 88 -6.57 -11.11 -13.35
CA ASN A 88 -5.66 -12.05 -12.69
C ASN A 88 -4.50 -11.35 -11.96
N CYS A 89 -4.54 -10.03 -11.82
CA CYS A 89 -3.54 -9.29 -11.06
C CYS A 89 -3.70 -9.62 -9.56
N PRO A 90 -2.68 -10.17 -8.88
CA PRO A 90 -2.74 -10.37 -7.43
C PRO A 90 -2.86 -9.04 -6.71
N ILE A 91 -3.82 -8.92 -5.80
CA ILE A 91 -4.03 -7.72 -5.02
C ILE A 91 -4.00 -8.00 -3.52
N ALA A 92 -3.55 -7.05 -2.71
CA ALA A 92 -3.67 -7.13 -1.26
C ALA A 92 -3.97 -5.76 -0.64
N LEU A 93 -4.61 -5.76 0.52
CA LEU A 93 -4.77 -4.58 1.36
C LEU A 93 -3.80 -4.65 2.54
N LEU A 94 -3.12 -3.54 2.82
CA LEU A 94 -2.30 -3.35 4.00
C LEU A 94 -3.06 -2.45 4.99
N SER A 95 -3.39 -2.98 6.16
CA SER A 95 -4.09 -2.24 7.21
C SER A 95 -3.54 -2.54 8.60
N GLY A 96 -3.63 -1.58 9.52
CA GLY A 96 -3.13 -1.71 10.88
C GLY A 96 -2.95 -0.33 11.54
N PRO A 97 -2.67 -0.29 12.86
CA PRO A 97 -2.27 0.91 13.57
C PRO A 97 -0.87 1.33 13.10
N THR A 98 -0.82 2.18 12.08
CA THR A 98 0.43 2.62 11.45
C THR A 98 0.55 4.14 11.53
N PHE A 99 1.28 4.65 12.53
CA PHE A 99 1.71 6.04 12.53
C PHE A 99 3.02 6.16 11.75
N ALA A 100 3.02 6.93 10.66
CA ALA A 100 4.14 6.97 9.71
C ALA A 100 5.47 7.38 10.36
N ARG A 101 5.43 8.29 11.35
CA ARG A 101 6.62 8.71 12.10
C ARG A 101 7.15 7.62 13.02
N GLU A 102 6.28 6.91 13.72
CA GLU A 102 6.68 5.81 14.61
C GLU A 102 7.30 4.65 13.82
N LEU A 103 6.67 4.31 12.69
CA LEU A 103 7.20 3.33 11.74
C LEU A 103 8.61 3.73 11.27
N ALA A 104 8.77 4.98 10.87
CA ALA A 104 10.04 5.51 10.39
C ALA A 104 11.14 5.58 11.46
N MET A 105 10.75 5.64 12.74
CA MET A 105 11.66 5.55 13.88
C MET A 105 11.99 4.11 14.29
N GLY A 106 11.44 3.10 13.59
CA GLY A 106 11.66 1.68 13.88
C GLY A 106 10.89 1.17 15.10
N LEU A 107 9.81 1.86 15.50
CA LEU A 107 8.98 1.39 16.61
C LEU A 107 8.15 0.17 16.20
N PRO A 108 7.94 -0.79 17.14
CA PRO A 108 7.17 -2.00 16.85
C PRO A 108 5.79 -1.68 16.27
N THR A 109 5.50 -2.23 15.09
CA THR A 109 4.26 -2.00 14.35
C THR A 109 3.69 -3.34 13.88
N ALA A 110 2.39 -3.54 14.05
CA ALA A 110 1.69 -4.72 13.56
C ALA A 110 0.69 -4.34 12.47
N VAL A 111 0.66 -5.09 11.37
CA VAL A 111 -0.28 -4.91 10.26
C VAL A 111 -0.85 -6.23 9.77
N SER A 112 -2.03 -6.17 9.19
CA SER A 112 -2.64 -7.22 8.40
C SER A 112 -2.38 -6.98 6.91
N ILE A 113 -2.07 -8.06 6.20
CA ILE A 113 -1.98 -8.13 4.75
C ILE A 113 -3.12 -9.03 4.27
N ALA A 114 -4.20 -8.43 3.78
CA ALA A 114 -5.39 -9.17 3.37
C ALA A 114 -5.42 -9.37 1.85
N SER A 115 -5.66 -10.60 1.39
CA SER A 115 -5.83 -10.93 -0.03
C SER A 115 -6.77 -12.12 -0.19
N SER A 116 -7.51 -12.18 -1.30
CA SER A 116 -8.20 -13.40 -1.72
C SER A 116 -7.23 -14.47 -2.27
N ASP A 117 -5.99 -14.10 -2.58
CA ASP A 117 -4.89 -15.01 -2.92
C ASP A 117 -3.99 -15.19 -1.69
N ALA A 118 -4.14 -16.33 -1.01
CA ALA A 118 -3.38 -16.66 0.19
C ALA A 118 -1.86 -16.71 -0.06
N VAL A 119 -1.44 -17.20 -1.23
CA VAL A 119 -0.01 -17.26 -1.60
C VAL A 119 0.55 -15.85 -1.74
N PHE A 120 -0.24 -14.94 -2.32
CA PHE A 120 0.13 -13.54 -2.43
C PHE A 120 0.18 -12.84 -1.07
N ALA A 121 -0.84 -13.03 -0.21
CA ALA A 121 -0.85 -12.46 1.15
C ALA A 121 0.38 -12.91 1.96
N GLU A 122 0.71 -14.20 1.93
CA GLU A 122 1.90 -14.73 2.61
C GLU A 122 3.19 -14.16 2.05
N LYS A 123 3.33 -14.08 0.72
CA LYS A 123 4.51 -13.52 0.06
C LYS A 123 4.73 -12.08 0.52
N ILE A 124 3.69 -11.25 0.47
CA ILE A 124 3.75 -9.84 0.88
C ILE A 124 4.03 -9.71 2.37
N ALA A 125 3.39 -10.53 3.21
CA ALA A 125 3.65 -10.53 4.66
C ALA A 125 5.12 -10.85 4.97
N ARG A 126 5.72 -11.85 4.30
CA ARG A 126 7.14 -12.17 4.46
C ARG A 126 8.07 -11.03 4.00
N ILE A 127 7.73 -10.33 2.92
CA ILE A 127 8.51 -9.17 2.43
C ILE A 127 8.54 -8.04 3.47
N PHE A 128 7.41 -7.79 4.12
CA PHE A 128 7.31 -6.73 5.11
C PHE A 128 7.83 -7.10 6.51
N HIS A 129 7.83 -8.39 6.87
CA HIS A 129 8.18 -8.83 8.21
C HIS A 129 9.67 -8.61 8.52
N GLY A 130 9.99 -7.80 9.53
CA GLY A 130 11.37 -7.51 9.94
C GLY A 130 11.49 -6.17 10.66
N ASP A 131 12.60 -5.95 11.39
CA ASP A 131 12.99 -4.66 11.99
C ASP A 131 11.87 -3.92 12.75
N GLY A 132 11.10 -4.66 13.56
CA GLY A 132 9.99 -4.12 14.35
C GLY A 132 8.64 -4.10 13.61
N PHE A 133 8.61 -4.40 12.31
CA PHE A 133 7.38 -4.53 11.52
C PHE A 133 6.91 -5.99 11.48
N ARG A 134 5.71 -6.25 12.01
CA ARG A 134 5.07 -7.57 12.00
C ARG A 134 3.88 -7.55 11.05
N ALA A 135 4.02 -8.21 9.91
CA ALA A 135 2.93 -8.41 8.96
C ALA A 135 2.29 -9.79 9.15
N TYR A 136 0.96 -9.83 9.22
CA TYR A 136 0.15 -11.04 9.37
C TYR A 136 -0.74 -11.22 8.13
N PRO A 137 -0.65 -12.36 7.41
CA PRO A 137 -1.54 -12.61 6.29
C PRO A 137 -2.99 -12.84 6.78
N SER A 138 -3.96 -12.45 5.96
CA SER A 138 -5.38 -12.65 6.19
C SER A 138 -6.08 -12.90 4.86
N ASP A 139 -7.11 -13.73 4.87
CA ASP A 139 -8.04 -13.97 3.76
C ASP A 139 -9.27 -13.04 3.80
N ASP A 140 -9.47 -12.31 4.91
CA ASP A 140 -10.60 -11.41 5.11
C ASP A 140 -10.37 -10.02 4.48
N LEU A 141 -10.36 -10.01 3.14
CA LEU A 141 -10.19 -8.80 2.34
C LEU A 141 -11.26 -7.74 2.64
N ILE A 142 -12.50 -8.17 2.86
CA ILE A 142 -13.65 -7.30 3.07
C ILE A 142 -13.61 -6.69 4.48
N GLY A 143 -13.42 -7.50 5.52
CA GLY A 143 -13.35 -7.03 6.90
C GLY A 143 -12.19 -6.05 7.11
N VAL A 144 -11.04 -6.31 6.48
CA VAL A 144 -9.90 -5.38 6.51
C VAL A 144 -10.21 -4.05 5.80
N ALA A 145 -10.92 -4.09 4.66
CA ALA A 145 -11.34 -2.88 3.97
C ALA A 145 -12.32 -2.04 4.82
N ILE A 146 -13.32 -2.68 5.41
CA ILE A 146 -14.33 -2.05 6.27
C ILE A 146 -13.66 -1.44 7.51
N GLY A 147 -12.83 -2.21 8.21
CA GLY A 147 -12.12 -1.73 9.40
C GLY A 147 -11.20 -0.55 9.07
N GLY A 148 -10.52 -0.59 7.93
CA GLY A 148 -9.72 0.53 7.42
C GLY A 148 -10.54 1.78 7.12
N ALA A 149 -11.75 1.63 6.58
CA ALA A 149 -12.64 2.74 6.26
C ALA A 149 -13.31 3.35 7.51
N ALA A 150 -13.77 2.52 8.44
CA ALA A 150 -14.47 2.96 9.65
C ALA A 150 -13.56 3.66 10.66
N LYS A 151 -12.26 3.33 10.70
CA LYS A 151 -11.34 3.82 11.74
C LYS A 151 -11.30 5.35 11.85
N ASN A 152 -11.34 6.06 10.74
CA ASN A 152 -11.23 7.52 10.73
C ASN A 152 -12.51 8.18 11.23
N VAL A 153 -13.67 7.56 10.96
CA VAL A 153 -14.97 8.01 11.49
C VAL A 153 -15.01 7.81 13.00
N MET A 154 -14.59 6.63 13.49
CA MET A 154 -14.53 6.36 14.93
C MET A 154 -13.55 7.28 15.67
N ALA A 155 -12.46 7.72 15.03
CA ALA A 155 -11.45 8.59 15.64
C ALA A 155 -11.87 10.07 15.79
N ILE A 156 -12.97 10.49 15.15
CA ILE A 156 -13.52 11.85 15.26
C ILE A 156 -14.56 11.94 16.39
N GLY A 157 -15.05 10.80 16.88
CA GLY A 157 -16.08 10.70 17.92
C GLY A 157 -15.59 11.03 19.33
#